data_AF-A0A3D2C1X8-F1
#
_entry.id   AF-A0A3D2C1X8-F1
#
_cell.length_a   1.000
_cell.length_b   1.000
_cell.length_c   1.000
_cell.angle_alpha   90.00
_cell.angle_beta   90.00
_cell.angle_gamma   90.00
#
_symmetry.space_group_name_H-M   'P 1'
#
loop_
_entity.id
_entity.type
_entity.pdbx_description
1 polymer ?
#
loop_
_entity_poly.entity_id
_entity_poly.type
_entity_poly.pdbx_seq_one_letter_code
_entity_poly.pdbx_strand_id
1 'polypeptide(L)'
;MLVIDTLGMGGVERYVVTVGNRWAEQGVEVTVISERGEQVERIHPLVRHVDGPYDEVRATLPRAAMHLQPIIPQTRPDCIITNSLATALVARTARASRTHCERLAWRACRPPHPSGPADGTGRSRCGGIPRCEEPSRGRRLVGINGDGGAQWH
;
A
#
# COMPACT_ATOMS: atom_id res chain seq x y z
N MET A 1 -1.26 -3.53 5.66
CA MET A 1 -1.25 -4.53 4.57
C MET A 1 -0.07 -5.47 4.76
N LEU A 2 -0.32 -6.78 4.70
CA LEU A 2 0.68 -7.84 4.77
C LEU A 2 0.84 -8.43 3.37
N VAL A 3 2.06 -8.43 2.83
CA VAL A 3 2.38 -9.03 1.52
C VAL A 3 3.32 -10.19 1.77
N ILE A 4 2.85 -11.39 1.48
CA ILE A 4 3.58 -12.64 1.62
C ILE A 4 3.52 -13.40 0.30
N ASP A 5 4.55 -14.16 -0.01
CA ASP A 5 4.60 -14.98 -1.21
C ASP A 5 3.60 -16.13 -1.14
N THR A 6 3.70 -16.99 -0.12
CA THR A 6 2.80 -18.14 0.02
C THR A 6 2.18 -18.22 1.42
N LEU A 7 1.06 -18.92 1.55
CA LEU A 7 0.48 -19.29 2.85
C LEU A 7 0.56 -20.80 3.10
N GLY A 8 1.73 -21.38 2.82
CA GLY A 8 2.06 -22.76 3.15
C GLY A 8 2.27 -23.01 4.65
N MET A 9 2.80 -24.18 5.01
CA MET A 9 2.96 -24.65 6.41
C MET A 9 4.21 -24.15 7.14
N GLY A 10 4.86 -23.09 6.64
CA GLY A 10 6.08 -22.55 7.25
C GLY A 10 5.84 -21.70 8.51
N GLY A 11 6.93 -21.31 9.15
CA GLY A 11 6.89 -20.50 10.38
C GLY A 11 6.49 -19.05 10.11
N VAL A 12 6.89 -18.51 8.97
CA VAL A 12 6.64 -17.11 8.58
C VAL A 12 5.18 -16.90 8.21
N GLU A 13 4.58 -17.87 7.54
CA GLU A 13 3.18 -17.94 7.13
C GLU A 13 2.29 -17.99 8.36
N ARG A 14 2.61 -18.88 9.32
CA ARG A 14 1.92 -18.94 10.61
C ARG A 14 2.03 -17.62 11.37
N TYR A 15 3.19 -16.98 11.36
CA TYR A 15 3.38 -15.68 11.99
C TYR A 15 2.50 -14.60 11.35
N VAL A 16 2.47 -14.52 10.02
CA VAL A 16 1.62 -13.57 9.28
C VAL A 16 0.14 -13.75 9.60
N VAL A 17 -0.36 -14.99 9.61
CA VAL A 17 -1.76 -15.26 9.98
C VAL A 17 -2.02 -14.90 11.44
N THR A 18 -1.14 -15.29 12.36
CA THR A 18 -1.29 -15.01 13.80
C THR A 18 -1.34 -13.51 14.08
N VAL A 19 -0.40 -12.74 13.53
CA VAL A 19 -0.33 -11.28 13.73
C VAL A 19 -1.48 -10.59 13.02
N GLY A 20 -1.79 -10.98 11.77
CA GLY A 20 -2.90 -10.42 11.00
C GLY A 20 -4.24 -10.59 11.69
N ASN A 21 -4.52 -11.80 12.19
CA ASN A 21 -5.75 -12.10 12.92
C ASN A 21 -5.84 -11.27 14.21
N ARG A 22 -4.76 -11.23 15.01
CA ARG A 22 -4.72 -10.47 16.26
C ARG A 22 -4.96 -8.97 16.04
N TRP A 23 -4.40 -8.39 14.98
CA TRP A 23 -4.65 -6.99 14.64
C TRP A 23 -6.09 -6.74 14.18
N ALA A 24 -6.65 -7.66 13.39
CA ALA A 24 -8.04 -7.56 12.97
C ALA A 24 -9.02 -7.64 14.16
N GLU A 25 -8.74 -8.50 15.15
CA GLU A 25 -9.49 -8.58 16.41
C GLU A 25 -9.41 -7.27 17.23
N GLN A 26 -8.32 -6.51 17.07
CA GLN A 26 -8.13 -5.20 17.69
C GLN A 26 -8.75 -4.04 16.86
N GLY A 27 -9.47 -4.36 15.78
CA GLY A 27 -10.14 -3.38 14.93
C GLY A 27 -9.23 -2.71 13.88
N VAL A 28 -8.03 -3.25 13.64
CA VAL A 28 -7.16 -2.79 12.55
C VAL A 28 -7.64 -3.38 11.24
N GLU A 29 -7.76 -2.56 10.20
CA GLU A 29 -8.04 -3.06 8.85
C GLU A 29 -6.81 -3.79 8.28
N VAL A 30 -6.90 -5.12 8.19
CA VAL A 30 -5.82 -5.96 7.68
C VAL A 30 -6.20 -6.51 6.32
N THR A 31 -5.34 -6.27 5.33
CA THR A 31 -5.35 -6.99 4.05
C THR A 31 -4.11 -7.88 3.98
N VAL A 32 -4.31 -9.17 3.75
CA VAL A 32 -3.26 -10.16 3.45
C VAL A 32 -3.30 -10.44 1.96
N ILE A 33 -2.15 -10.30 1.30
CA ILE A 33 -1.99 -10.59 -0.11
C ILE A 33 -0.98 -11.72 -0.23
N SER A 34 -1.40 -12.83 -0.83
CA SER A 34 -0.58 -14.04 -0.95
C SER A 34 -1.04 -14.95 -2.07
N GLU A 35 -0.21 -15.92 -2.42
CA GLU A 35 -0.71 -17.14 -3.04
C GLU A 35 -1.54 -17.96 -2.02
N ARG A 36 -2.42 -18.82 -2.52
CA ARG A 36 -3.17 -19.78 -1.72
C ARG A 36 -2.24 -20.73 -0.96
N GLY A 37 -2.78 -21.35 0.08
CA GLY A 37 -2.08 -22.37 0.86
C GLY A 37 -2.92 -22.79 2.06
N GLU A 38 -2.45 -23.80 2.78
CA GLU A 38 -3.16 -24.40 3.91
C GLU A 38 -3.49 -23.39 5.04
N GLN A 39 -2.70 -22.33 5.19
CA GLN A 39 -2.95 -21.31 6.21
C GLN A 39 -4.07 -20.32 5.83
N VAL A 40 -4.57 -20.32 4.58
CA VAL A 40 -5.67 -19.45 4.15
C VAL A 40 -6.94 -19.70 4.97
N GLU A 41 -7.23 -20.97 5.28
CA GLU A 41 -8.41 -21.36 6.06
C GLU A 41 -8.35 -20.86 7.52
N ARG A 42 -7.17 -20.46 7.98
CA ARG A 42 -6.93 -19.95 9.33
C ARG A 42 -6.98 -18.42 9.38
N ILE A 43 -7.17 -17.75 8.25
CA ILE A 43 -7.34 -16.29 8.21
C ILE A 43 -8.67 -15.94 8.87
N HIS A 44 -8.62 -15.03 9.83
CA HIS A 44 -9.80 -14.54 10.52
C HIS A 44 -10.76 -13.84 9.54
N PRO A 45 -12.09 -13.99 9.65
CA PRO A 45 -13.04 -13.41 8.68
C PRO A 45 -12.99 -11.88 8.51
N LEU A 46 -12.45 -11.16 9.50
CA LEU A 46 -12.23 -9.71 9.43
C LEU A 46 -11.00 -9.31 8.61
N VAL A 47 -10.11 -10.25 8.32
CA VAL A 47 -8.94 -10.02 7.48
C VAL A 47 -9.35 -10.20 6.02
N ARG A 48 -9.14 -9.16 5.21
CA ARG A 48 -9.33 -9.27 3.76
C ARG A 48 -8.19 -10.07 3.16
N HIS A 49 -8.50 -11.23 2.57
CA HIS A 49 -7.53 -11.98 1.78
C HIS A 49 -7.64 -11.63 0.29
N VAL A 50 -6.49 -11.46 -0.37
CA VAL A 50 -6.40 -11.21 -1.81
C VAL A 50 -5.41 -12.19 -2.42
N ASP A 51 -5.91 -13.06 -3.29
CA ASP A 51 -5.08 -13.97 -4.10
C ASP A 51 -4.17 -13.17 -5.04
N GLY A 52 -2.88 -13.52 -5.10
CA GLY A 52 -1.96 -12.97 -6.08
C GLY A 52 -0.94 -13.98 -6.63
N PRO A 53 -0.29 -13.65 -7.77
CA PRO A 53 0.60 -14.56 -8.49
C PRO A 53 2.01 -14.51 -7.89
N TYR A 54 2.23 -15.21 -6.78
CA TYR A 54 3.47 -15.18 -6.00
C TYR A 54 4.19 -16.55 -5.85
N ASP A 55 3.69 -17.56 -6.53
CA ASP A 55 4.27 -18.89 -6.76
C ASP A 55 5.78 -18.84 -7.05
N GLU A 56 6.21 -17.89 -7.88
CA GLU A 56 7.62 -17.67 -8.20
C GLU A 56 8.00 -16.19 -8.18
N VAL A 57 7.82 -15.51 -7.03
CA VAL A 57 7.99 -14.03 -6.94
C VAL A 57 9.25 -13.52 -7.64
N ARG A 58 10.37 -14.26 -7.57
CA ARG A 58 11.63 -13.87 -8.24
C ARG A 58 11.55 -13.88 -9.76
N ALA A 59 10.89 -14.86 -10.36
CA ALA A 59 10.70 -14.96 -11.81
C ALA A 59 9.56 -14.05 -12.28
N THR A 60 8.58 -13.77 -11.42
CA THR A 60 7.35 -13.04 -11.77
C THR A 60 7.29 -11.62 -11.22
N LEU A 61 8.41 -11.06 -10.72
CA LEU A 61 8.47 -9.73 -10.08
C LEU A 61 7.66 -8.63 -10.82
N PRO A 62 7.81 -8.42 -12.14
CA PRO A 62 7.05 -7.38 -12.83
C PRO A 62 5.54 -7.64 -12.81
N ARG A 63 5.13 -8.89 -13.02
CA ARG A 63 3.71 -9.30 -13.01
C ARG A 63 3.10 -9.16 -11.62
N ALA A 64 3.83 -9.59 -10.59
CA ALA A 64 3.44 -9.42 -9.19
C ALA A 64 3.28 -7.94 -8.82
N ALA A 65 4.17 -7.07 -9.31
CA ALA A 65 4.07 -5.62 -9.10
C ALA A 65 2.86 -5.00 -9.82
N MET A 66 2.58 -5.41 -11.07
CA MET A 66 1.40 -4.97 -11.81
C MET A 66 0.09 -5.40 -11.12
N HIS A 67 0.04 -6.59 -10.53
CA HIS A 67 -1.12 -7.07 -9.77
C HIS A 67 -1.34 -6.25 -8.49
N LEU A 68 -0.25 -5.90 -7.80
CA LEU A 68 -0.32 -5.13 -6.55
C LEU A 68 -0.64 -3.64 -6.78
N GLN A 69 -0.29 -3.11 -7.96
CA GLN A 69 -0.47 -1.70 -8.32
C GLN A 69 -1.91 -1.17 -8.15
N PRO A 70 -2.99 -1.86 -8.59
CA PRO A 70 -4.36 -1.41 -8.34
C PRO A 70 -4.83 -1.62 -6.89
N ILE A 71 -4.26 -2.59 -6.16
CA ILE A 71 -4.70 -2.94 -4.81
C ILE A 71 -4.26 -1.88 -3.80
N ILE A 72 -3.02 -1.37 -3.90
CA ILE A 72 -2.48 -0.38 -2.96
C ILE A 72 -3.32 0.91 -2.90
N PRO A 73 -3.74 1.53 -4.02
CA PRO A 73 -4.62 2.69 -4.00
C PRO A 73 -6.03 2.40 -3.48
N GLN A 74 -6.55 1.19 -3.68
CA GLN A 74 -7.88 0.79 -3.21
C GLN A 74 -7.91 0.59 -1.69
N THR A 75 -6.87 -0.05 -1.16
CA THR A 75 -6.75 -0.36 0.28
C THR A 75 -6.10 0.75 1.09
N ARG A 76 -5.44 1.71 0.43
CA ARG A 76 -4.76 2.87 1.03
C ARG A 76 -4.02 2.54 2.34
N PRO A 77 -3.16 1.52 2.37
CA PRO A 77 -2.63 1.03 3.63
C PRO A 77 -1.68 2.06 4.25
N ASP A 78 -1.79 2.27 5.56
CA ASP A 78 -0.85 3.11 6.32
C ASP A 78 0.55 2.49 6.38
N CYS A 79 0.60 1.16 6.39
CA CYS A 79 1.84 0.38 6.38
C CYS A 79 1.74 -0.86 5.47
N ILE A 80 2.86 -1.21 4.84
CA ILE A 80 3.04 -2.47 4.11
C ILE A 80 4.16 -3.26 4.79
N ILE A 81 3.86 -4.48 5.22
CA ILE A 81 4.82 -5.39 5.86
C ILE A 81 5.06 -6.55 4.90
N THR A 82 6.32 -6.89 4.70
CA THR A 82 6.75 -7.89 3.72
C THR A 82 7.59 -8.96 4.42
N ASN A 83 7.37 -10.22 4.08
CA ASN A 83 8.09 -11.34 4.68
C ASN A 83 9.46 -11.65 4.04
N SER A 84 9.72 -11.12 2.84
CA SER A 84 10.93 -11.40 2.08
C SER A 84 11.40 -10.19 1.28
N LEU A 85 12.66 -10.23 0.83
CA LEU A 85 13.21 -9.18 -0.03
C LEU A 85 12.42 -9.08 -1.36
N ALA A 86 11.97 -10.20 -1.89
CA ALA A 86 11.23 -10.23 -3.15
C ALA A 86 9.87 -9.52 -3.02
N THR A 87 9.10 -9.82 -1.97
CA THR A 87 7.82 -9.14 -1.70
C THR A 87 8.03 -7.66 -1.37
N ALA A 88 9.13 -7.28 -0.72
CA ALA A 88 9.51 -5.89 -0.50
C ALA A 88 9.78 -5.13 -1.81
N LEU A 89 10.47 -5.75 -2.78
CA LEU A 89 10.71 -5.16 -4.10
C LEU A 89 9.42 -5.00 -4.91
N VAL A 90 8.52 -5.98 -4.84
CA VAL A 90 7.19 -5.90 -5.46
C VAL A 90 6.42 -4.71 -4.88
N ALA A 91 6.33 -4.61 -3.55
CA ALA A 91 5.65 -3.52 -2.87
C ALA A 91 6.26 -2.14 -3.22
N ARG A 92 7.59 -2.04 -3.25
CA ARG A 92 8.28 -0.80 -3.63
C ARG A 92 7.97 -0.40 -5.07
N THR A 93 8.03 -1.34 -6.00
CA THR A 93 7.77 -1.10 -7.43
C THR A 93 6.32 -0.67 -7.64
N ALA A 94 5.37 -1.34 -6.99
CA ALA A 94 3.95 -1.01 -7.05
C ALA A 94 3.62 0.38 -6.48
N ARG A 95 4.42 0.92 -5.54
CA ARG A 95 4.25 2.28 -4.99
C ARG A 95 4.81 3.40 -5.86
N ALA A 96 5.83 3.12 -6.68
CA ALA A 96 6.53 4.16 -7.46
C ALA A 96 5.61 4.92 -8.43
N SER A 97 4.57 4.26 -8.93
CA SER A 97 3.55 4.85 -9.82
C SER A 97 2.70 5.94 -9.13
N ARG A 98 2.47 5.85 -7.81
CA ARG A 98 1.76 6.88 -7.03
C ARG A 98 2.54 8.20 -7.00
N THR A 99 3.86 8.09 -6.83
CA THR A 99 4.76 9.25 -6.79
C THR A 99 4.83 9.96 -8.15
N HIS A 100 4.70 9.22 -9.26
CA HIS A 100 4.75 9.80 -10.60
C HIS A 100 3.49 10.63 -10.89
N CYS A 101 2.29 10.11 -10.59
CA CYS A 101 1.05 10.87 -10.74
C CYS A 101 0.95 12.06 -9.77
N GLU A 102 1.37 11.90 -8.51
CA GLU A 102 1.41 13.02 -7.54
C GLU A 102 2.42 14.09 -7.98
N ARG A 103 3.59 13.71 -8.52
CA ARG A 103 4.57 14.68 -9.07
C ARG A 103 4.05 15.38 -10.32
N LEU A 104 3.35 14.67 -11.21
CA LEU A 104 2.77 15.27 -12.42
C LEU A 104 1.63 16.23 -12.09
N ALA A 105 0.73 15.84 -11.17
CA ALA A 105 -0.32 16.70 -10.65
C ALA A 105 0.27 17.95 -9.96
N TRP A 106 1.29 17.78 -9.13
CA TRP A 106 1.98 18.90 -8.48
C TRP A 106 2.68 19.83 -9.47
N ARG A 107 3.31 19.28 -10.53
CA ARG A 107 3.90 20.10 -11.61
C ARG A 107 2.84 20.87 -12.40
N ALA A 108 1.69 20.27 -12.66
CA ALA A 108 0.59 20.92 -13.38
C ALA A 108 -0.10 22.01 -12.54
N CYS A 109 -0.10 21.87 -11.22
CA CYS A 109 -0.71 22.83 -10.28
C CYS A 109 0.29 23.78 -9.62
N ARG A 110 1.56 23.82 -10.07
CA ARG A 110 2.55 24.76 -9.50
C ARG A 110 2.09 26.18 -9.85
N PRO A 111 1.83 27.06 -8.86
CA PRO A 111 1.50 28.45 -9.16
C PRO A 111 2.64 29.03 -10.01
N PRO A 112 2.33 29.80 -11.08
CA PRO A 112 3.37 30.42 -11.89
C PRO A 112 4.28 31.24 -10.99
N HIS A 113 5.59 31.16 -11.26
CA HIS A 113 6.58 31.93 -10.53
C HIS A 113 6.19 33.43 -10.60
N PRO A 114 6.22 34.18 -9.49
CA PRO A 114 5.69 35.55 -9.40
C PRO A 114 6.51 36.61 -10.18
N SER A 115 7.31 36.22 -11.17
CA SER A 115 8.18 37.10 -11.95
C SER A 115 7.58 37.58 -13.28
N GLY A 116 6.27 37.39 -13.50
CA GLY A 116 5.56 37.95 -14.65
C GLY A 116 4.73 39.18 -14.26
N PRO A 117 4.61 40.20 -15.13
CA PRO A 117 3.70 41.32 -14.89
C PRO A 117 2.27 40.78 -14.71
N ALA A 118 1.57 41.31 -13.72
CA ALA A 118 0.21 40.88 -13.39
C ALA A 118 -0.74 41.29 -14.52
N ASP A 119 -0.99 40.38 -15.46
CA ASP A 119 -2.11 40.53 -16.38
C ASP A 119 -3.39 40.48 -15.53
N GLY A 120 -4.08 41.62 -15.41
CA GLY A 120 -5.24 41.86 -14.54
C GLY A 120 -6.50 41.05 -14.85
N THR A 121 -6.37 39.89 -15.49
CA THR A 121 -7.44 38.94 -15.74
C THR A 121 -7.33 37.81 -14.73
N GLY A 122 -8.00 37.95 -13.59
CA GLY A 122 -7.99 36.98 -12.47
C GLY A 122 -8.62 35.62 -12.77
N ARG A 123 -8.28 34.96 -13.89
CA ARG A 123 -8.70 33.60 -14.23
C ARG A 123 -7.56 32.63 -13.97
N SER A 124 -7.66 31.88 -12.87
CA SER A 124 -6.75 30.76 -12.60
C SER A 124 -6.86 29.71 -13.70
N ARG A 125 -5.76 29.42 -14.42
CA ARG A 125 -5.69 28.47 -15.54
C ARG A 125 -5.79 26.98 -15.14
N CYS A 126 -6.33 26.63 -13.98
CA CYS A 126 -6.56 25.23 -13.59
C CYS A 126 -7.88 24.67 -14.14
N GLY A 127 -8.24 25.02 -15.38
CA GLY A 127 -9.45 24.54 -16.04
C GLY A 127 -9.26 23.10 -16.53
N GLY A 128 -9.68 22.12 -15.73
CA GLY A 128 -9.97 20.75 -16.24
C GLY A 128 -9.23 19.59 -15.59
N ILE A 129 -8.32 19.80 -14.63
CA ILE A 129 -7.70 18.68 -13.90
C ILE A 129 -8.55 18.36 -12.67
N PRO A 130 -9.05 17.12 -12.50
CA PRO A 130 -9.80 16.74 -11.31
C PRO A 130 -8.92 16.98 -10.07
N ARG A 131 -9.47 17.70 -9.07
CA ARG A 131 -8.78 17.94 -7.81
C ARG A 131 -8.36 16.60 -7.21
N CYS A 132 -7.05 16.40 -7.05
CA CYS A 132 -6.56 15.37 -6.14
C CYS A 132 -6.98 15.80 -4.73
N GLU A 133 -8.01 15.18 -4.18
CA GLU A 133 -8.38 15.38 -2.78
C GLU A 133 -7.16 15.09 -1.90
N GLU A 134 -6.85 16.05 -1.02
CA GLU A 134 -5.76 15.94 -0.08
C GLU A 134 -6.01 14.70 0.79
N PRO A 135 -5.10 13.71 0.85
CA PRO A 135 -5.32 12.54 1.66
C PRO A 135 -5.50 12.98 3.11
N SER A 136 -6.64 12.62 3.70
CA SER A 136 -6.91 12.82 5.12
C SER A 136 -5.73 12.27 5.92
N ARG A 137 -5.15 13.11 6.79
CA ARG A 137 -4.00 12.74 7.64
C ARG A 137 -4.44 11.67 8.63
N GLY A 138 -4.41 10.41 8.20
CA GLY A 138 -4.55 9.24 9.05
C GLY A 138 -3.37 9.10 10.01
N ARG A 139 -3.62 8.48 11.16
CA ARG A 139 -2.57 8.21 12.17
C ARG A 139 -1.49 7.33 11.54
N ARG A 140 -0.23 7.68 11.75
CA ARG A 140 0.93 7.02 11.16
C ARG A 140 1.48 5.98 12.13
N LEU A 141 1.62 4.73 11.69
CA LEU A 141 2.35 3.70 12.45
C LEU A 141 3.83 4.11 12.55
N VAL A 142 4.36 4.21 13.78
CA VAL A 142 5.74 4.61 14.07
C VAL A 142 6.64 3.41 14.35
N GLY A 143 6.08 2.33 14.89
CA GLY A 143 6.85 1.12 15.20
C GLY A 143 5.98 -0.04 15.69
N ILE A 144 6.56 -1.24 15.62
CA ILE A 144 6.01 -2.45 16.23
C ILE A 144 7.03 -2.91 17.27
N ASN A 145 6.62 -3.00 18.53
CA ASN A 145 7.47 -3.43 19.63
C ASN A 145 7.70 -4.96 19.59
N GLY A 146 8.72 -5.45 20.30
CA GLY A 146 9.09 -6.87 20.32
C GLY A 146 8.02 -7.82 20.87
N ASP A 147 6.94 -7.30 21.46
CA ASP A 147 5.76 -8.02 21.94
C ASP A 147 4.58 -8.01 20.94
N GLY A 148 4.77 -7.38 19.77
CA GLY A 148 3.74 -7.21 18.73
C GLY A 148 2.82 -6.01 18.93
N GLY A 149 3.10 -5.13 19.91
CA GLY A 149 2.34 -3.88 20.11
C GLY A 149 2.67 -2.82 19.05
N ALA A 150 1.64 -2.28 18.39
CA ALA A 150 1.77 -1.21 17.39
C ALA A 150 1.68 0.19 18.04
N GLN A 151 2.63 1.08 17.73
CA GLN A 151 2.62 2.49 18.18
C GLN A 151 2.22 3.43 17.04
N TRP A 152 1.25 4.33 17.28
CA TRP A 152 0.68 5.24 16.27
C TRP A 152 0.87 6.71 16.68
N HIS A 153 1.10 7.62 15.73
CA HIS A 153 1.28 9.06 15.91
C HIS A 153 0.44 9.88 14.92
#